data_AF-A0A8E2I7D8-F1
#
_entry.id   AF-A0A8E2I7D8-F1
#
_cell.length_a   1.000
_cell.length_b   1.000
_cell.length_c   1.000
_cell.angle_alpha   90.00
_cell.angle_beta   90.00
_cell.angle_gamma   90.00
#
_symmetry.space_group_name_H-M   'P 1'
#
loop_
_entity.id
_entity.type
_entity.pdbx_description
1 polymer ?
#
loop_
_entity_poly.entity_id
_entity_poly.type
_entity_poly.pdbx_seq_one_letter_code
_entity_poly.pdbx_strand_id
1 'polypeptide(L)'
;VTIYDIGKDNDITPFSIGENIQKIYQNIFLDTDITVQYEEGTYRFELTEEDLNIRPLVQLGSIYAQLSFDKFKGTLSSVRFMDKETLIKQRPYEMSYRGRLVDPMPIVDSKWRPIELGSEKQIFDLTNIIRERFGLNKLEWDQKTADVAYKHSKDMFSEKYFSHESPKYGDLKKRLDSEQVFYQLAGENIAAQYMDGPSAVEGWLNSEGHRESLLESKFTHIGVGVYQKYYTQNFIEKSWEK
;
A
#
# COMPACT_ATOMS: atom_id res chain seq x y z
N VAL A 1 -10.80 -0.88 -15.17
CA VAL A 1 -9.58 -1.71 -15.07
C VAL A 1 -8.38 -0.87 -14.67
N THR A 2 -7.40 -1.47 -13.99
CA THR A 2 -6.19 -0.80 -13.49
C THR A 2 -4.97 -1.69 -13.62
N ILE A 3 -3.79 -1.08 -13.72
CA ILE A 3 -2.47 -1.71 -13.64
C ILE A 3 -1.67 -0.94 -12.58
N TYR A 4 -0.96 -1.65 -11.72
CA TYR A 4 -0.03 -1.08 -10.75
C TYR A 4 1.38 -1.60 -11.05
N ASP A 5 2.35 -0.69 -11.16
CA ASP A 5 3.74 -1.00 -11.49
C ASP A 5 4.71 -0.34 -10.50
N ILE A 6 5.66 -1.13 -10.00
CA ILE A 6 6.76 -0.71 -9.10
C ILE A 6 8.12 -1.24 -9.58
N GLY A 7 8.13 -1.94 -10.72
CA GLY A 7 9.28 -2.68 -11.24
C GLY A 7 10.24 -1.75 -11.96
N LYS A 8 11.54 -1.85 -11.64
CA LYS A 8 12.55 -0.94 -12.20
C LYS A 8 12.72 -1.06 -13.72
N ASP A 9 12.53 -2.27 -14.24
CA ASP A 9 12.86 -2.62 -15.64
C ASP A 9 11.63 -2.71 -16.55
N ASN A 10 10.44 -2.36 -16.03
CA ASN A 10 9.20 -2.37 -16.80
C ASN A 10 9.09 -1.11 -17.66
N ASP A 11 8.54 -1.25 -18.87
CA ASP A 11 8.23 -0.11 -19.72
C ASP A 11 6.91 0.55 -19.27
N ILE A 12 7.05 1.71 -18.63
CA ILE A 12 5.95 2.56 -18.17
C ILE A 12 6.04 3.96 -18.79
N THR A 13 6.54 4.05 -20.03
CA THR A 13 6.66 5.30 -20.81
C THR A 13 5.36 6.13 -20.71
N PRO A 14 5.45 7.45 -20.42
CA PRO A 14 6.65 8.30 -20.44
C PRO A 14 7.45 8.32 -19.12
N PHE A 15 7.10 7.50 -18.14
CA PHE A 15 7.75 7.49 -16.82
C PHE A 15 8.86 6.44 -16.74
N SER A 16 9.66 6.52 -15.68
CA SER A 16 10.58 5.45 -15.29
C SER A 16 10.67 5.36 -13.77
N ILE A 17 10.59 4.15 -13.22
CA ILE A 17 10.73 3.93 -11.78
C ILE A 17 12.13 4.39 -11.32
N GLY A 18 12.17 5.17 -10.25
CA GLY A 18 13.38 5.82 -9.74
C GLY A 18 13.71 7.17 -10.39
N GLU A 19 12.92 7.64 -11.36
CA GLU A 19 13.10 8.97 -11.94
C GLU A 19 12.87 10.07 -10.90
N ASN A 20 13.69 11.11 -10.92
CA ASN A 20 13.58 12.23 -10.01
C ASN A 20 12.33 13.07 -10.31
N ILE A 21 11.59 13.43 -9.27
CA ILE A 21 10.35 14.22 -9.35
C ILE A 21 10.50 15.52 -10.16
N GLN A 22 11.64 16.22 -10.01
CA GLN A 22 11.89 17.47 -10.73
C GLN A 22 11.97 17.26 -12.24
N LYS A 23 12.55 16.13 -12.68
CA LYS A 23 12.67 15.79 -14.10
C LYS A 23 11.31 15.44 -14.70
N ILE A 24 10.46 14.76 -13.93
CA ILE A 24 9.08 14.47 -14.34
C ILE A 24 8.31 15.78 -14.52
N TYR A 25 8.43 16.72 -13.57
CA TYR A 25 7.64 17.96 -13.58
C TYR A 25 8.13 18.99 -14.60
N GLN A 26 9.33 18.83 -15.13
CA GLN A 26 9.81 19.61 -16.28
C GLN A 26 9.12 19.22 -17.60
N ASN A 27 8.66 17.98 -17.70
CA ASN A 27 8.14 17.42 -18.95
C ASN A 27 6.63 17.19 -18.92
N ILE A 28 6.02 17.24 -17.73
CA ILE A 28 4.61 16.94 -17.53
C ILE A 28 3.97 18.07 -16.75
N PHE A 29 2.85 18.56 -17.30
CA PHE A 29 2.00 19.50 -16.61
C PHE A 29 1.13 18.76 -15.59
N LEU A 30 1.09 19.28 -14.37
CA LEU A 30 0.23 18.75 -13.31
C LEU A 30 -0.93 19.70 -13.09
N ASP A 31 -2.14 19.15 -13.18
CA ASP A 31 -3.37 19.85 -12.82
C ASP A 31 -3.68 19.64 -11.34
N THR A 32 -4.05 20.71 -10.64
CA THR A 32 -4.69 20.63 -9.31
C THR A 32 -6.15 20.18 -9.41
N ASP A 33 -6.73 20.28 -10.60
CA ASP A 33 -8.15 20.10 -10.87
C ASP A 33 -8.35 19.23 -12.10
N ILE A 34 -8.76 17.98 -11.89
CA ILE A 34 -8.93 17.02 -12.99
C ILE A 34 -10.41 16.70 -13.14
N THR A 35 -10.98 17.11 -14.29
CA THR A 35 -12.37 16.84 -14.63
C THR A 35 -12.49 15.60 -15.51
N VAL A 36 -13.28 14.63 -15.04
CA VAL A 36 -13.56 13.38 -15.72
C VAL A 36 -15.03 13.34 -16.12
N GLN A 37 -15.30 13.22 -17.42
CA GLN A 37 -16.62 12.91 -17.94
C GLN A 37 -16.76 11.41 -18.19
N TYR A 38 -17.78 10.81 -17.59
CA TYR A 38 -18.08 9.39 -17.69
C TYR A 38 -19.59 9.16 -17.63
N GLU A 39 -20.14 8.44 -18.63
CA GLU A 39 -21.58 8.33 -18.86
C GLU A 39 -22.26 9.71 -18.88
N GLU A 40 -23.28 9.92 -18.05
CA GLU A 40 -23.99 11.20 -17.88
C GLU A 40 -23.45 12.04 -16.71
N GLY A 41 -22.33 11.61 -16.11
CA GLY A 41 -21.72 12.24 -14.94
C GLY A 41 -20.51 13.09 -15.28
N THR A 42 -20.30 14.13 -14.48
CA THR A 42 -19.04 14.91 -14.44
C THR A 42 -18.47 14.84 -13.03
N TYR A 43 -17.21 14.43 -12.91
CA TYR A 43 -16.50 14.25 -11.65
C TYR A 43 -15.28 15.16 -11.66
N ARG A 44 -15.09 15.96 -10.62
CA ARG A 44 -13.93 16.85 -10.47
C ARG A 44 -13.12 16.40 -9.27
N PHE A 45 -11.89 15.99 -9.53
CA PHE A 45 -10.91 15.65 -8.51
C PHE A 45 -10.07 16.89 -8.18
N GLU A 46 -9.93 17.16 -6.90
CA GLU A 46 -9.16 18.29 -6.38
C GLU A 46 -7.94 17.72 -5.64
N LEU A 47 -6.74 18.08 -6.11
CA LEU A 47 -5.47 17.63 -5.56
C LEU A 47 -4.87 18.74 -4.71
N THR A 48 -4.46 18.39 -3.49
CA THR A 48 -3.74 19.29 -2.59
C THR A 48 -2.28 19.45 -3.01
N GLU A 49 -1.56 20.43 -2.44
CA GLU A 49 -0.11 20.52 -2.62
C GLU A 49 0.63 19.26 -2.11
N GLU A 50 0.12 18.61 -1.07
CA GLU A 50 0.67 17.35 -0.59
C GLU A 50 0.47 16.22 -1.61
N ASP A 51 -0.73 16.12 -2.19
CA ASP A 51 -1.00 15.16 -3.27
C ASP A 51 -0.09 15.41 -4.47
N LEU A 52 0.13 16.67 -4.85
CA LEU A 52 1.05 17.01 -5.94
C LEU A 52 2.50 16.64 -5.64
N ASN A 53 2.91 16.52 -4.38
CA ASN A 53 4.30 16.17 -4.03
C ASN A 53 4.50 14.67 -3.80
N ILE A 54 3.47 13.96 -3.37
CA ILE A 54 3.59 12.55 -2.97
C ILE A 54 2.92 11.63 -3.98
N ARG A 55 1.79 12.05 -4.56
CA ARG A 55 0.98 11.18 -5.40
C ARG A 55 0.13 11.90 -6.47
N PRO A 56 0.72 12.68 -7.39
CA PRO A 56 -0.05 13.43 -8.38
C PRO A 56 -0.77 12.49 -9.36
N LEU A 57 -1.82 13.02 -9.97
CA LEU A 57 -2.58 12.35 -11.02
C LEU A 57 -2.29 13.02 -12.36
N VAL A 58 -1.94 12.24 -13.38
CA VAL A 58 -1.64 12.71 -14.73
C VAL A 58 -2.65 12.10 -15.69
N GLN A 59 -3.29 12.91 -16.53
CA GLN A 59 -4.12 12.41 -17.61
C GLN A 59 -3.26 12.07 -18.84
N LEU A 60 -3.34 10.82 -19.29
CA LEU A 60 -2.64 10.32 -20.48
C LEU A 60 -3.67 9.89 -21.52
N GLY A 61 -4.09 10.83 -22.37
CA GLY A 61 -5.16 10.59 -23.34
C GLY A 61 -6.47 10.19 -22.65
N SER A 62 -6.87 8.92 -22.80
CA SER A 62 -8.11 8.38 -22.23
C SER A 62 -7.96 7.69 -20.86
N ILE A 63 -6.73 7.54 -20.37
CA ILE A 63 -6.44 6.92 -19.07
C ILE A 63 -5.79 7.93 -18.11
N TYR A 64 -5.65 7.53 -16.85
CA TYR A 64 -5.04 8.33 -15.80
C TYR A 64 -3.91 7.53 -15.16
N ALA A 65 -2.80 8.20 -14.85
CA ALA A 65 -1.67 7.65 -14.12
C ALA A 65 -1.54 8.37 -12.78
N GLN A 66 -1.78 7.65 -11.69
CA GLN A 66 -1.40 8.11 -10.36
C GLN A 66 0.06 7.74 -10.15
N LEU A 67 0.92 8.73 -10.03
CA LEU A 67 2.31 8.55 -9.68
C LEU A 67 2.39 8.43 -8.16
N SER A 68 3.30 7.63 -7.60
CA SER A 68 3.60 7.63 -6.16
C SER A 68 5.09 7.84 -5.99
N PHE A 69 5.47 8.79 -5.15
CA PHE A 69 6.86 9.16 -4.91
C PHE A 69 7.35 8.62 -3.56
N ASP A 70 8.61 8.19 -3.52
CA ASP A 70 9.35 8.06 -2.28
C ASP A 70 9.78 9.47 -1.85
N LYS A 71 9.09 10.04 -0.87
CA LYS A 71 9.30 11.42 -0.40
C LYS A 71 10.70 11.64 0.18
N PHE A 72 11.34 10.58 0.70
CA PHE A 72 12.68 10.67 1.28
C PHE A 72 13.77 10.70 0.20
N LYS A 73 13.49 10.11 -0.97
CA LYS A 73 14.43 10.09 -2.12
C LYS A 73 14.09 11.12 -3.19
N GLY A 74 12.85 11.62 -3.23
CA GLY A 74 12.37 12.49 -4.31
C GLY A 74 12.30 11.79 -5.65
N THR A 75 11.99 10.49 -5.66
CA THR A 75 11.99 9.63 -6.85
C THR A 75 10.71 8.85 -7.00
N LEU A 76 10.30 8.57 -8.24
CA LEU A 76 9.12 7.77 -8.54
C LEU A 76 9.24 6.36 -7.95
N SER A 77 8.35 6.03 -7.03
CA SER A 77 8.26 4.73 -6.37
C SER A 77 7.46 3.75 -7.22
N SER A 78 6.24 4.14 -7.61
CA SER A 78 5.31 3.31 -8.40
C SER A 78 4.38 4.17 -9.25
N VAL A 79 3.70 3.52 -10.20
CA VAL A 79 2.65 4.13 -11.04
C VAL A 79 1.43 3.22 -11.04
N ARG A 80 0.26 3.82 -10.83
CA ARG A 80 -1.04 3.17 -11.03
C ARG A 80 -1.77 3.77 -12.22
N PHE A 81 -1.91 2.98 -13.28
CA PHE A 81 -2.73 3.33 -14.43
C PHE A 81 -4.19 2.92 -14.17
N MET A 82 -5.13 3.78 -14.53
CA MET A 82 -6.56 3.60 -14.31
C MET A 82 -7.34 4.11 -15.51
N ASP A 83 -8.42 3.38 -15.86
CA ASP A 83 -9.48 3.99 -16.66
C ASP A 83 -10.35 4.94 -15.80
N LYS A 84 -11.23 5.68 -16.49
CA LYS A 84 -12.17 6.63 -15.89
C LYS A 84 -13.00 6.01 -14.78
N GLU A 85 -13.62 4.86 -15.06
CA GLU A 85 -14.53 4.20 -14.13
C GLU A 85 -13.80 3.78 -12.86
N THR A 86 -12.58 3.24 -12.98
CA THR A 86 -11.78 2.83 -11.81
C THR A 86 -11.36 4.03 -10.97
N LEU A 87 -10.91 5.11 -11.60
CA LEU A 87 -10.57 6.35 -10.90
C LEU A 87 -11.76 6.90 -10.09
N ILE A 88 -12.95 6.94 -10.71
CA ILE A 88 -14.21 7.39 -10.05
C ILE A 88 -14.61 6.49 -8.90
N LYS A 89 -14.47 5.16 -9.05
CA LYS A 89 -14.80 4.20 -8.00
C LYS A 89 -13.79 4.23 -6.85
N GLN A 90 -12.51 4.47 -7.13
CA GLN A 90 -11.42 4.45 -6.15
C GLN A 90 -11.38 5.73 -5.31
N ARG A 91 -11.74 6.89 -5.88
CA ARG A 91 -11.76 8.19 -5.19
C ARG A 91 -10.46 8.48 -4.43
N PRO A 92 -9.30 8.44 -5.11
CA PRO A 92 -8.01 8.61 -4.44
C PRO A 92 -7.79 10.02 -3.86
N TYR A 93 -8.58 11.00 -4.30
CA TYR A 93 -8.52 12.41 -3.91
C TYR A 93 -9.92 12.93 -3.54
N GLU A 94 -9.99 14.14 -3.01
CA GLU A 94 -11.26 14.84 -2.84
C GLU A 94 -11.97 14.97 -4.20
N MET A 95 -13.27 14.65 -4.22
CA MET A 95 -14.03 14.56 -5.46
C MET A 95 -15.42 15.17 -5.30
N SER A 96 -15.73 16.16 -6.12
CA SER A 96 -17.09 16.65 -6.33
C SER A 96 -17.68 16.08 -7.63
N TYR A 97 -19.02 16.00 -7.74
CA TYR A 97 -19.66 15.46 -8.94
C TYR A 97 -21.00 16.11 -9.26
N ARG A 98 -21.40 16.00 -10.53
CA ARG A 98 -22.74 16.31 -11.03
C ARG A 98 -23.25 15.12 -11.85
N GLY A 99 -24.53 14.80 -11.69
CA GLY A 99 -25.16 13.63 -12.32
C GLY A 99 -25.14 12.40 -11.43
N ARG A 100 -25.15 11.21 -12.02
CA ARG A 100 -25.19 9.94 -11.28
C ARG A 100 -23.83 9.64 -10.64
N LEU A 101 -23.80 9.24 -9.37
CA LEU A 101 -22.58 8.73 -8.74
C LEU A 101 -22.35 7.27 -9.15
N VAL A 102 -21.15 6.96 -9.61
CA VAL A 102 -20.71 5.58 -9.85
C VAL A 102 -20.02 5.08 -8.58
N ASP A 103 -20.71 4.23 -7.82
CA ASP A 103 -20.18 3.60 -6.62
C ASP A 103 -19.58 2.21 -6.93
N PRO A 104 -18.52 1.81 -6.22
CA PRO A 104 -18.12 0.40 -6.21
C PRO A 104 -19.25 -0.45 -5.59
N MET A 105 -19.43 -1.66 -6.11
CA MET A 105 -20.38 -2.60 -5.50
C MET A 105 -19.93 -2.92 -4.07
N PRO A 106 -20.85 -2.97 -3.09
CA PRO A 106 -20.53 -3.41 -1.74
C PRO A 106 -19.90 -4.81 -1.77
N ILE A 107 -18.82 -4.98 -1.03
CA ILE A 107 -18.16 -6.28 -0.88
C ILE A 107 -19.00 -7.11 0.08
N VAL A 108 -19.60 -8.19 -0.42
CA VAL A 108 -20.32 -9.16 0.42
C VAL A 108 -19.33 -10.01 1.21
N ASP A 109 -19.74 -10.49 2.39
CA ASP A 109 -18.86 -11.18 3.35
C ASP A 109 -18.04 -12.33 2.75
N SER A 110 -18.65 -13.12 1.85
CA SER A 110 -18.00 -14.25 1.19
C SER A 110 -16.84 -13.86 0.26
N LYS A 111 -16.74 -12.58 -0.12
CA LYS A 111 -15.70 -12.06 -1.02
C LYS A 111 -14.49 -11.50 -0.27
N TRP A 112 -14.60 -11.21 1.03
CA TRP A 112 -13.49 -10.63 1.79
C TRP A 112 -12.28 -11.55 1.86
N ARG A 113 -12.46 -12.83 2.20
CA ARG A 113 -11.31 -13.72 2.39
C ARG A 113 -10.41 -13.84 1.15
N PRO A 114 -10.94 -14.01 -0.08
CA PRO A 114 -10.11 -13.95 -1.29
C PRO A 114 -9.40 -12.61 -1.51
N ILE A 115 -10.05 -11.48 -1.17
CA ILE A 115 -9.46 -10.13 -1.29
C ILE A 115 -8.32 -9.95 -0.29
N GLU A 116 -8.51 -10.39 0.95
CA GLU A 116 -7.51 -10.36 2.02
C GLU A 116 -6.28 -11.19 1.62
N LEU A 117 -6.47 -12.43 1.19
CA LEU A 117 -5.38 -13.31 0.73
C LEU A 117 -4.62 -12.73 -0.48
N GLY A 118 -5.33 -12.09 -1.40
CA GLY A 118 -4.72 -11.39 -2.52
C GLY A 118 -3.88 -10.19 -2.05
N SER A 119 -4.40 -9.42 -1.11
CA SER A 119 -3.71 -8.26 -0.52
C SER A 119 -2.47 -8.67 0.27
N GLU A 120 -2.54 -9.75 1.06
CA GLU A 120 -1.41 -10.32 1.80
C GLU A 120 -0.23 -10.63 0.86
N LYS A 121 -0.51 -11.33 -0.25
CA LYS A 121 0.50 -11.67 -1.26
C LYS A 121 1.06 -10.44 -1.97
N GLN A 122 0.20 -9.51 -2.38
CA GLN A 122 0.65 -8.26 -3.01
C GLN A 122 1.58 -7.48 -2.08
N ILE A 123 1.21 -7.31 -0.80
CA ILE A 123 2.04 -6.60 0.17
C ILE A 123 3.41 -7.30 0.35
N PHE A 124 3.42 -8.64 0.43
CA PHE A 124 4.66 -9.42 0.50
C PHE A 124 5.56 -9.18 -0.72
N ASP A 125 5.02 -9.34 -1.93
CA ASP A 125 5.77 -9.21 -3.18
C ASP A 125 6.31 -7.77 -3.34
N LEU A 126 5.47 -6.77 -3.11
CA LEU A 126 5.84 -5.36 -3.20
C LEU A 126 6.92 -4.96 -2.17
N THR A 127 6.83 -5.49 -0.95
CA THR A 127 7.86 -5.29 0.07
C THR A 127 9.20 -5.82 -0.40
N ASN A 128 9.22 -7.01 -1.02
CA ASN A 128 10.44 -7.59 -1.55
C ASN A 128 11.00 -6.85 -2.77
N ILE A 129 10.14 -6.31 -3.64
CA ILE A 129 10.57 -5.43 -4.74
C ILE A 129 11.23 -4.16 -4.18
N ILE A 130 10.65 -3.54 -3.16
CA ILE A 130 11.25 -2.39 -2.47
C ILE A 130 12.61 -2.78 -1.90
N ARG A 131 12.68 -3.86 -1.10
CA ARG A 131 13.95 -4.30 -0.50
C ARG A 131 15.05 -4.54 -1.51
N GLU A 132 14.74 -5.22 -2.62
CA GLU A 132 15.69 -5.44 -3.71
C GLU A 132 16.18 -4.13 -4.34
N ARG A 133 15.28 -3.15 -4.55
CA ARG A 133 15.66 -1.81 -5.05
C ARG A 133 16.57 -1.04 -4.09
N PHE A 134 16.51 -1.34 -2.78
CA PHE A 134 17.40 -0.81 -1.75
C PHE A 134 18.64 -1.69 -1.50
N GLY A 135 18.86 -2.73 -2.31
CA GLY A 135 20.03 -3.61 -2.21
C GLY A 135 19.97 -4.57 -1.01
N LEU A 136 18.78 -4.83 -0.47
CA LEU A 136 18.56 -5.73 0.65
C LEU A 136 18.11 -7.12 0.17
N ASN A 137 18.37 -8.12 1.01
CA ASN A 137 17.86 -9.47 0.78
C ASN A 137 16.33 -9.50 0.84
N LYS A 138 15.74 -10.33 -0.02
CA LYS A 138 14.30 -10.64 0.02
C LYS A 138 13.99 -11.38 1.32
N LEU A 139 12.85 -11.06 1.90
CA LEU A 139 12.28 -11.73 3.06
C LEU A 139 11.56 -12.99 2.61
N GLU A 140 11.70 -14.05 3.38
CA GLU A 140 10.95 -15.29 3.20
C GLU A 140 9.60 -15.22 3.91
N TRP A 141 8.57 -15.85 3.35
CA TRP A 141 7.25 -15.90 3.97
C TRP A 141 7.25 -16.86 5.17
N ASP A 142 6.84 -16.37 6.34
CA ASP A 142 6.62 -17.20 7.53
C ASP A 142 5.13 -17.29 7.88
N GLN A 143 4.54 -18.48 7.70
CA GLN A 143 3.10 -18.67 7.86
C GLN A 143 2.60 -18.39 9.28
N LYS A 144 3.33 -18.80 10.32
CA LYS A 144 2.92 -18.56 11.71
C LYS A 144 2.91 -17.05 12.02
N THR A 145 3.93 -16.33 11.54
CA THR A 145 4.01 -14.87 11.67
C THR A 145 2.87 -14.19 10.91
N ALA A 146 2.46 -14.71 9.75
CA ALA A 146 1.32 -14.22 8.99
C ALA A 146 0.00 -14.46 9.74
N ASP A 147 -0.16 -15.61 10.37
CA ASP A 147 -1.35 -15.92 11.19
C ASP A 147 -1.46 -14.95 12.38
N VAL A 148 -0.33 -14.58 13.01
CA VAL A 148 -0.26 -13.54 14.05
C VAL A 148 -0.69 -12.19 13.50
N ALA A 149 -0.15 -11.78 12.35
CA ALA A 149 -0.47 -10.51 11.70
C ALA A 149 -1.96 -10.43 11.34
N TYR A 150 -2.54 -11.52 10.82
CA TYR A 150 -3.97 -11.59 10.46
C TYR A 150 -4.86 -11.46 11.69
N LYS A 151 -4.52 -12.17 12.77
CA LYS A 151 -5.22 -12.07 14.06
C LYS A 151 -5.18 -10.64 14.60
N HIS A 152 -4.06 -9.94 14.48
CA HIS A 152 -3.93 -8.55 14.93
C HIS A 152 -4.76 -7.59 14.08
N SER A 153 -4.71 -7.70 12.75
CA SER A 153 -5.58 -6.92 11.85
C SER A 153 -7.07 -7.13 12.16
N LYS A 154 -7.48 -8.38 12.42
CA LYS A 154 -8.85 -8.71 12.80
C LYS A 154 -9.24 -8.15 14.17
N ASP A 155 -8.33 -8.18 15.12
CA ASP A 155 -8.51 -7.63 16.47
C ASP A 155 -8.74 -6.12 16.42
N MET A 156 -7.85 -5.38 15.74
CA MET A 156 -7.98 -3.94 15.52
C MET A 156 -9.32 -3.57 14.87
N PHE A 157 -9.75 -4.33 13.85
CA PHE A 157 -11.04 -4.13 13.20
C PHE A 157 -12.21 -4.37 14.17
N SER A 158 -12.20 -5.50 14.88
CA SER A 158 -13.34 -5.99 15.67
C SER A 158 -13.54 -5.17 16.94
N GLU A 159 -12.44 -4.79 17.59
CA GLU A 159 -12.42 -4.04 18.84
C GLU A 159 -12.29 -2.52 18.61
N LYS A 160 -12.29 -2.07 17.34
CA LYS A 160 -12.32 -0.66 16.92
C LYS A 160 -11.19 0.19 17.50
N TYR A 161 -9.97 -0.34 17.48
CA TYR A 161 -8.76 0.39 17.87
C TYR A 161 -7.70 0.29 16.76
N PHE A 162 -6.66 1.11 16.87
CA PHE A 162 -5.51 1.05 15.97
C PHE A 162 -4.23 1.29 16.77
N SER A 163 -3.51 0.22 17.08
CA SER A 163 -2.31 0.25 17.94
C SER A 163 -1.46 -1.00 17.73
N HIS A 164 -0.15 -0.87 18.00
CA HIS A 164 0.77 -2.00 18.11
C HIS A 164 0.50 -2.88 19.33
N GLU A 165 -0.22 -2.36 20.34
CA GLU A 165 -0.58 -3.10 21.54
C GLU A 165 -2.08 -3.45 21.51
N SER A 166 -2.37 -4.75 21.55
CA SER A 166 -3.72 -5.25 21.71
C SER A 166 -4.14 -5.16 23.18
N PRO A 167 -5.30 -4.57 23.51
CA PRO A 167 -5.85 -4.60 24.87
C PRO A 167 -6.05 -6.01 25.42
N LYS A 168 -6.21 -7.01 24.54
CA LYS A 168 -6.49 -8.41 24.89
C LYS A 168 -5.27 -9.31 24.77
N TYR A 169 -4.49 -9.16 23.71
CA TYR A 169 -3.38 -10.06 23.38
C TYR A 169 -2.00 -9.47 23.67
N GLY A 170 -1.93 -8.21 24.10
CA GLY A 170 -0.70 -7.50 24.44
C GLY A 170 0.09 -7.04 23.22
N ASP A 171 1.37 -6.77 23.42
CA ASP A 171 2.33 -6.33 22.40
C ASP A 171 2.67 -7.41 21.35
N LEU A 172 3.45 -7.02 20.33
CA LEU A 172 3.90 -7.91 19.26
C LEU A 172 4.59 -9.16 19.81
N LYS A 173 5.44 -9.00 20.83
CA LYS A 173 6.17 -10.11 21.44
C LYS A 173 5.21 -11.15 22.02
N LYS A 174 4.23 -10.73 22.81
CA LYS A 174 3.21 -11.63 23.39
C LYS A 174 2.41 -12.32 22.29
N ARG A 175 2.04 -11.60 21.23
CA ARG A 175 1.31 -12.17 20.09
C ARG A 175 2.14 -13.24 19.35
N LEU A 176 3.42 -12.97 19.06
CA LEU A 176 4.34 -13.94 18.44
C LEU A 176 4.61 -15.16 19.34
N ASP A 177 4.82 -14.93 20.63
CA ASP A 177 5.03 -15.98 21.64
C ASP A 177 3.83 -16.94 21.70
N SER A 178 2.60 -16.41 21.58
CA SER A 178 1.36 -17.21 21.62
C SER A 178 1.23 -18.23 20.48
N GLU A 179 1.84 -17.96 19.32
CA GLU A 179 1.85 -18.86 18.16
C GLU A 179 3.16 -19.66 18.04
N GLN A 180 4.02 -19.56 19.06
CA GLN A 180 5.34 -20.21 19.11
C GLN A 180 6.20 -19.83 17.89
N VAL A 181 6.26 -18.53 17.59
CA VAL A 181 7.19 -17.98 16.60
C VAL A 181 8.51 -17.67 17.31
N PHE A 182 9.60 -18.29 16.85
CA PHE A 182 10.95 -18.08 17.39
C PHE A 182 11.73 -17.10 16.50
N TYR A 183 12.33 -16.09 17.13
CA TYR A 183 13.01 -14.99 16.46
C TYR A 183 14.04 -14.33 17.38
N GLN A 184 15.01 -13.62 16.80
CA GLN A 184 16.00 -12.81 17.53
C GLN A 184 15.61 -11.33 17.57
N LEU A 185 15.01 -10.84 16.49
CA LEU A 185 14.49 -9.49 16.32
C LEU A 185 13.10 -9.55 15.69
N ALA A 186 12.19 -8.67 16.09
CA ALA A 186 10.88 -8.51 15.46
C ALA A 186 10.53 -7.03 15.27
N GLY A 187 9.75 -6.74 14.24
CA GLY A 187 9.19 -5.43 13.94
C GLY A 187 7.78 -5.55 13.39
N GLU A 188 7.00 -4.47 13.47
CA GLU A 188 5.62 -4.45 12.98
C GLU A 188 5.31 -3.15 12.26
N ASN A 189 4.68 -3.26 11.10
CA ASN A 189 3.98 -2.16 10.45
C ASN A 189 2.47 -2.43 10.48
N ILE A 190 1.67 -1.42 10.83
CA ILE A 190 0.21 -1.47 10.77
C ILE A 190 -0.34 -0.36 9.89
N ALA A 191 -1.42 -0.63 9.17
CA ALA A 191 -2.13 0.35 8.37
C ALA A 191 -3.63 0.06 8.42
N ALA A 192 -4.45 1.11 8.28
CA ALA A 192 -5.90 0.97 8.22
C ALA A 192 -6.50 1.92 7.18
N GLN A 193 -7.64 1.52 6.61
CA GLN A 193 -8.48 2.34 5.72
C GLN A 193 -7.85 2.77 4.38
N TYR A 194 -6.65 2.29 4.06
CA TYR A 194 -6.07 2.43 2.72
C TYR A 194 -6.96 1.76 1.67
N MET A 195 -6.85 2.26 0.44
CA MET A 195 -7.61 1.78 -0.71
C MET A 195 -7.39 0.28 -0.96
N ASP A 196 -6.13 -0.14 -0.99
CA ASP A 196 -5.69 -1.51 -1.18
C ASP A 196 -4.29 -1.74 -0.56
N GLY A 197 -3.79 -2.98 -0.64
CA GLY A 197 -2.47 -3.36 -0.15
C GLY A 197 -1.31 -2.54 -0.75
N PRO A 198 -1.22 -2.34 -2.08
CA PRO A 198 -0.19 -1.48 -2.67
C PRO A 198 -0.19 -0.05 -2.11
N SER A 199 -1.36 0.56 -1.89
CA SER A 199 -1.43 1.88 -1.26
C SER A 199 -0.95 1.87 0.20
N ALA A 200 -1.20 0.79 0.96
CA ALA A 200 -0.66 0.65 2.32
C ALA A 200 0.88 0.55 2.32
N VAL A 201 1.45 -0.17 1.36
CA VAL A 201 2.91 -0.29 1.19
C VAL A 201 3.55 1.06 0.88
N GLU A 202 2.98 1.86 -0.02
CA GLU A 202 3.45 3.22 -0.28
C GLU A 202 3.33 4.12 0.95
N GLY A 203 2.28 3.96 1.75
CA GLY A 203 2.10 4.65 3.03
C GLY A 203 3.21 4.32 4.04
N TRP A 204 3.55 3.04 4.19
CA TRP A 204 4.66 2.60 5.04
C TRP A 204 6.02 3.08 4.52
N LEU A 205 6.27 3.02 3.21
CA LEU A 205 7.51 3.51 2.61
C LEU A 205 7.73 5.01 2.87
N ASN A 206 6.64 5.77 2.92
CA ASN A 206 6.63 7.22 3.16
C ASN A 206 6.42 7.63 4.63
N SER A 207 6.58 6.70 5.57
CA SER A 207 6.54 6.98 7.01
C SER A 207 7.85 6.52 7.65
N GLU A 208 8.55 7.40 8.35
CA GLU A 208 9.93 7.15 8.81
C GLU A 208 10.06 5.86 9.64
N GLY A 209 9.28 5.72 10.71
CA GLY A 209 9.33 4.51 11.54
C GLY A 209 8.90 3.23 10.83
N HIS A 210 7.91 3.31 9.92
CA HIS A 210 7.50 2.12 9.16
C HIS A 210 8.53 1.73 8.08
N ARG A 211 9.19 2.74 7.51
CA ARG A 211 10.24 2.59 6.52
C ARG A 211 11.48 1.93 7.14
N GLU A 212 11.83 2.27 8.37
CA GLU A 212 12.89 1.59 9.12
C GLU A 212 12.65 0.08 9.18
N SER A 213 11.41 -0.35 9.48
CA SER A 213 11.06 -1.77 9.49
C SER A 213 11.15 -2.41 8.09
N LEU A 214 10.64 -1.73 7.05
CA LEU A 214 10.73 -2.22 5.67
C LEU A 214 12.17 -2.44 5.20
N LEU A 215 13.09 -1.57 5.63
CA LEU A 215 14.47 -1.50 5.18
C LEU A 215 15.49 -2.03 6.20
N GLU A 216 15.04 -2.63 7.30
CA GLU A 216 15.93 -3.27 8.25
C GLU A 216 16.55 -4.54 7.62
N SER A 217 17.88 -4.54 7.59
CA SER A 217 18.72 -5.56 6.97
C SER A 217 18.74 -6.89 7.74
N LYS A 218 18.51 -6.86 9.05
CA LYS A 218 18.52 -8.05 9.92
C LYS A 218 17.31 -8.95 9.74
N PHE A 219 16.18 -8.40 9.29
CA PHE A 219 15.00 -9.22 9.05
C PHE A 219 15.25 -10.21 7.91
N THR A 220 14.85 -11.45 8.15
CA THR A 220 14.98 -12.55 7.20
C THR A 220 13.64 -13.06 6.73
N HIS A 221 12.58 -12.91 7.54
CA HIS A 221 11.23 -13.35 7.21
C HIS A 221 10.19 -12.28 7.49
N ILE A 222 9.03 -12.46 6.86
CA ILE A 222 7.85 -11.63 7.04
C ILE A 222 6.60 -12.50 7.07
N GLY A 223 5.64 -12.11 7.91
CA GLY A 223 4.26 -12.54 7.80
C GLY A 223 3.36 -11.34 7.57
N VAL A 224 2.50 -11.42 6.56
CA VAL A 224 1.51 -10.38 6.29
C VAL A 224 0.13 -10.91 6.61
N GLY A 225 -0.68 -10.11 7.28
CA GLY A 225 -2.07 -10.42 7.56
C GLY A 225 -2.97 -9.26 7.22
N VAL A 226 -4.10 -9.55 6.58
CA VAL A 226 -5.08 -8.54 6.20
C VAL A 226 -6.47 -8.97 6.65
N TYR A 227 -7.18 -8.08 7.33
CA TYR A 227 -8.59 -8.26 7.65
C TYR A 227 -9.37 -7.03 7.18
N GLN A 228 -10.19 -7.21 6.16
CA GLN A 228 -10.82 -6.11 5.42
C GLN A 228 -9.82 -5.02 5.02
N LYS A 229 -9.93 -3.81 5.60
CA LYS A 229 -9.04 -2.67 5.36
C LYS A 229 -8.05 -2.43 6.51
N TYR A 230 -7.72 -3.46 7.28
CA TYR A 230 -6.64 -3.44 8.26
C TYR A 230 -5.53 -4.35 7.76
N TYR A 231 -4.31 -3.84 7.77
CA TYR A 231 -3.13 -4.49 7.21
C TYR A 231 -2.03 -4.51 8.26
N THR A 232 -1.37 -5.66 8.42
CA THR A 232 -0.25 -5.83 9.35
C THR A 232 0.89 -6.56 8.63
N GLN A 233 2.11 -6.01 8.74
CA GLN A 233 3.35 -6.71 8.42
C GLN A 233 4.09 -6.98 9.72
N ASN A 234 4.38 -8.24 9.99
CA ASN A 234 5.26 -8.64 11.08
C ASN A 234 6.57 -9.16 10.48
N PHE A 235 7.67 -8.52 10.81
CA PHE A 235 9.00 -8.86 10.37
C PHE A 235 9.73 -9.61 11.47
N ILE A 236 10.53 -10.61 11.10
CA ILE A 236 11.37 -11.32 12.07
C ILE A 236 12.77 -11.62 11.51
N GLU A 237 13.76 -11.60 12.38
CA GLU A 237 15.02 -12.34 12.21
C GLU A 237 14.78 -13.75 12.74
N LYS A 238 14.51 -14.70 11.84
CA LYS A 238 14.10 -16.06 12.20
C LYS A 238 15.17 -16.78 13.04
N SER A 239 14.73 -17.34 14.17
CA SER A 239 15.51 -18.29 14.96
C SER A 239 14.89 -19.68 14.84
N TRP A 240 15.73 -20.71 14.91
CA TRP A 240 15.30 -22.11 14.91
C TRP A 240 15.25 -22.69 16.33
N GLU A 241 15.78 -21.96 17.31
CA GLU A 241 15.91 -22.37 18.71
C GLU A 241 15.37 -21.27 19.65
N LYS A 242 15.03 -21.68 20.87
CA LYS A 242 14.54 -20.80 21.95
C LYS A 242 15.68 -20.12 22.69
#